data_AF-A0A932KRH1-F1
#
_entry.id   AF-A0A932KRH1-F1
#
_cell.length_a   1.000
_cell.length_b   1.000
_cell.length_c   1.000
_cell.angle_alpha   90.00
_cell.angle_beta   90.00
_cell.angle_gamma   90.00
#
_symmetry.space_group_name_H-M   'P 1'
#
loop_
_entity.id
_entity.type
_entity.pdbx_description
1 polymer ?
#
loop_
_entity_poly.entity_id
_entity_poly.type
_entity_poly.pdbx_seq_one_letter_code
_entity_poly.pdbx_strand_id
1 'polypeptide(L)'
;MPFWGAWGRCSRSPSSRPGWRGRHVTRSARAAAFSWLLIGLTPPVVYFSGQVYPETLAGLLLLLFLRRWVKDDPRLAWWGAGVMLILVAAKIRFGALSGGVLLLLLAKLRTWPARILALAFFAGFSAALVWVDRTWLDGFLIYRQSVDAGMSLRKMLPSGESVTAILGFLVDQEFGLVPYSPLYAAGLAGLGWFARRYPRALFAFAAAAGGYLYLLVTYQSPLWHAGWSAPARYLAGMAPLLGIVGGTTMAGFRPALARAAAGAGAVLVAPQVWLLTVKPLDRYNLDTGSAVLLEKVHQVTGSEIARYFPSVVNPTFEGTLSLWIAAAGILVCGGMMFARNLSPQSPDAPGAVRHAWIGAAAAVVSLSILLLIGRIQPTRVLQGEAMRADGGSHFNDGRRNVWVLENNATLRGEILARGGPTELTIFAGGLSTDEAKPVLGIDVDDRRIAEVEIHAGATDWVEGVYKISTRMEEGRRGIRIGLLNGTTGQGVFRGSFIDRVEICGHKCAN
;
A
#
# COMPACT_ATOMS: atom_id res chain seq x y z
N MET A 1 -12.09 4.62 -31.62
CA MET A 1 -12.45 3.61 -30.60
C MET A 1 -13.92 3.75 -30.17
N PRO A 2 -14.83 2.84 -30.58
CA PRO A 2 -16.26 2.94 -30.32
C PRO A 2 -16.61 2.24 -28.99
N PHE A 3 -16.27 2.85 -27.85
CA PHE A 3 -16.49 2.25 -26.51
C PHE A 3 -17.76 2.76 -25.78
N TRP A 4 -18.44 3.79 -26.30
CA TRP A 4 -19.29 4.67 -25.47
C TRP A 4 -20.78 4.80 -25.86
N GLY A 5 -21.23 4.26 -27.00
CA GLY A 5 -22.61 4.45 -27.47
C GLY A 5 -23.71 3.67 -26.72
N ALA A 6 -23.36 2.67 -25.89
CA ALA A 6 -24.34 1.72 -25.34
C ALA A 6 -24.85 2.03 -23.92
N TRP A 7 -24.42 3.13 -23.29
CA TRP A 7 -24.82 3.48 -21.92
C TRP A 7 -25.88 4.60 -21.84
N GLY A 8 -26.23 5.24 -22.96
CA GLY A 8 -26.96 6.52 -22.96
C GLY A 8 -28.47 6.48 -23.20
N ARG A 9 -29.11 5.34 -23.49
CA ARG A 9 -30.57 5.31 -23.76
C ARG A 9 -31.25 4.21 -22.95
N CYS A 10 -31.90 4.59 -21.85
CA CYS A 10 -32.80 3.71 -21.10
C CYS A 10 -34.08 4.48 -20.74
N SER A 11 -35.16 4.13 -21.43
CA SER A 11 -36.53 4.54 -21.13
C SER A 11 -36.96 4.02 -19.75
N ARG A 12 -37.58 4.88 -18.95
CA ARG A 12 -38.14 4.52 -17.64
C ARG A 12 -39.46 3.78 -17.86
N SER A 13 -39.52 2.46 -17.64
CA SER A 13 -40.81 1.79 -17.42
C SER A 13 -41.03 1.59 -15.90
N PRO A 14 -42.19 2.00 -15.35
CA PRO A 14 -42.53 1.78 -13.96
C PRO A 14 -43.21 0.42 -13.83
N SER A 15 -42.48 -0.63 -13.42
CA SER A 15 -43.10 -1.90 -13.02
C SER A 15 -42.66 -2.29 -11.61
N SER A 16 -43.65 -2.29 -10.72
CA SER A 16 -43.62 -2.63 -9.30
C SER A 16 -43.22 -4.09 -9.03
N ARG A 17 -42.06 -4.28 -8.39
CA ARG A 17 -41.77 -5.33 -7.39
C ARG A 17 -40.34 -5.08 -6.85
N PRO A 18 -40.13 -4.97 -5.52
CA PRO A 18 -38.81 -4.72 -4.92
C PRO A 18 -37.95 -6.01 -4.86
N GLY A 19 -37.91 -6.76 -5.96
CA GLY A 19 -36.96 -7.84 -6.12
C GLY A 19 -35.61 -7.25 -6.52
N TRP A 20 -34.55 -7.57 -5.76
CA TRP A 20 -33.17 -7.22 -6.09
C TRP A 20 -32.85 -7.62 -7.54
N ARG A 21 -32.94 -6.66 -8.47
CA ARG A 21 -32.40 -6.76 -9.82
C ARG A 21 -31.04 -6.08 -9.74
N GLY A 22 -29.95 -6.78 -10.03
CA GLY A 22 -28.58 -6.23 -10.10
C GLY A 22 -28.44 -4.99 -11.02
N ARG A 23 -29.50 -4.65 -11.75
CA ARG A 23 -29.71 -3.44 -12.56
C ARG A 23 -29.44 -2.10 -11.85
N HIS A 24 -29.34 -2.02 -10.53
CA HIS A 24 -29.24 -0.73 -9.81
C HIS A 24 -27.85 -0.32 -9.34
N VAL A 25 -26.81 -1.16 -9.47
CA VAL A 25 -25.51 -0.84 -8.85
C VAL A 25 -24.77 0.27 -9.61
N THR A 26 -24.80 0.31 -10.95
CA THR A 26 -23.97 1.26 -11.74
C THR A 26 -24.69 2.04 -12.84
N ARG A 27 -26.02 2.12 -12.84
CA ARG A 27 -26.76 2.89 -13.87
C ARG A 27 -26.52 4.40 -13.84
N SER A 28 -25.83 4.91 -12.82
CA SER A 28 -25.39 6.30 -12.78
C SER A 28 -24.14 6.47 -13.63
N ALA A 29 -24.22 7.31 -14.67
CA ALA A 29 -23.06 7.71 -15.46
C ALA A 29 -21.93 8.27 -14.57
N ARG A 30 -22.29 8.92 -13.45
CA ARG A 30 -21.32 9.39 -12.44
C ARG A 30 -20.62 8.24 -11.73
N ALA A 31 -21.35 7.20 -11.33
CA ALA A 31 -20.76 6.03 -10.69
C ALA A 31 -19.79 5.32 -11.64
N ALA A 32 -20.19 5.16 -12.89
CA ALA A 32 -19.32 4.60 -13.93
C ALA A 32 -18.06 5.47 -14.15
N ALA A 33 -18.20 6.79 -14.21
CA ALA A 33 -17.07 7.71 -14.37
C ALA A 33 -16.11 7.64 -13.17
N PHE A 34 -16.62 7.67 -11.93
CA PHE A 34 -15.77 7.55 -10.74
C PHE A 34 -15.13 6.16 -10.62
N SER A 35 -15.86 5.09 -10.93
CA SER A 35 -15.27 3.74 -10.99
C SER A 35 -14.19 3.65 -12.04
N TRP A 36 -14.37 4.29 -13.20
CA TRP A 36 -13.35 4.35 -14.24
C TRP A 36 -12.13 5.15 -13.77
N LEU A 37 -12.30 6.28 -13.11
CA LEU A 37 -11.19 7.06 -12.54
C LEU A 37 -10.42 6.22 -11.50
N LEU A 38 -11.14 5.57 -10.58
CA LEU A 38 -10.57 4.73 -9.54
C LEU A 38 -9.88 3.47 -10.08
N ILE A 39 -10.35 2.91 -11.19
CA ILE A 39 -9.70 1.72 -11.78
C ILE A 39 -8.57 2.14 -12.70
N GLY A 40 -8.80 3.11 -13.59
CA GLY A 40 -7.89 3.42 -14.70
C GLY A 40 -6.78 4.40 -14.36
N LEU A 41 -6.94 5.26 -13.35
CA LEU A 41 -5.96 6.28 -12.99
C LEU A 41 -5.26 6.01 -11.66
N THR A 42 -5.46 4.84 -11.07
CA THR A 42 -4.82 4.53 -9.80
C THR A 42 -3.50 3.81 -10.02
N PRO A 43 -2.50 4.11 -9.18
CA PRO A 43 -1.20 3.44 -9.16
C PRO A 43 -1.21 1.94 -9.40
N PRO A 44 -2.07 1.12 -8.77
CA PRO A 44 -2.03 -0.31 -9.05
C PRO A 44 -2.24 -0.59 -10.54
N VAL A 45 -3.27 -0.03 -11.17
CA VAL A 45 -3.53 -0.36 -12.58
C VAL A 45 -2.53 0.30 -13.53
N VAL A 46 -2.12 1.54 -13.25
CA VAL A 46 -1.16 2.22 -14.13
C VAL A 46 0.23 1.60 -14.04
N TYR A 47 0.72 1.27 -12.85
CA TYR A 47 2.04 0.64 -12.69
C TYR A 47 2.10 -0.73 -13.33
N PHE A 48 1.03 -1.51 -13.25
CA PHE A 48 0.96 -2.84 -13.87
C PHE A 48 0.44 -2.83 -15.30
N SER A 49 0.15 -1.67 -15.88
CA SER A 49 -0.19 -1.60 -17.31
C SER A 49 1.03 -1.90 -18.20
N GLY A 50 2.23 -1.60 -17.72
CA GLY A 50 3.50 -1.92 -18.40
C GLY A 50 4.11 -3.27 -18.03
N GLN A 51 3.45 -4.08 -17.20
CA GLN A 51 3.99 -5.36 -16.69
C GLN A 51 2.93 -6.46 -16.69
N VAL A 52 3.30 -7.65 -17.13
CA VAL A 52 2.38 -8.80 -17.13
C VAL A 52 2.45 -9.50 -15.78
N TYR A 53 1.56 -9.12 -14.86
CA TYR A 53 1.35 -9.85 -13.61
C TYR A 53 0.05 -10.68 -13.65
N PRO A 54 0.02 -11.82 -12.93
CA PRO A 54 -1.22 -12.57 -12.71
C PRO A 54 -2.33 -11.71 -12.10
N GLU A 55 -2.00 -10.68 -11.30
CA GLU A 55 -2.93 -9.74 -10.70
C GLU A 55 -3.64 -8.86 -11.74
N THR A 56 -2.94 -8.43 -12.78
CA THR A 56 -3.54 -7.68 -13.90
C THR A 56 -4.55 -8.55 -14.64
N LEU A 57 -4.17 -9.81 -14.91
CA LEU A 57 -5.07 -10.79 -15.51
C LEU A 57 -6.31 -11.00 -14.63
N ALA A 58 -6.11 -11.17 -13.32
CA ALA A 58 -7.20 -11.36 -12.37
C ALA A 58 -8.17 -10.16 -12.35
N GLY A 59 -7.63 -8.94 -12.32
CA GLY A 59 -8.43 -7.71 -12.38
C GLY A 59 -9.22 -7.60 -13.69
N LEU A 60 -8.63 -7.92 -14.83
CA LEU A 60 -9.31 -7.92 -16.12
C LEU A 60 -10.44 -8.95 -16.20
N LEU A 61 -10.19 -10.18 -15.74
CA LEU A 61 -11.20 -11.25 -15.70
C LEU A 61 -12.37 -10.88 -14.79
N LEU A 62 -12.08 -10.31 -13.61
CA LEU A 62 -13.10 -9.79 -12.71
C LEU A 62 -13.90 -8.66 -13.35
N LEU A 63 -13.25 -7.72 -14.02
CA LEU A 63 -13.95 -6.63 -14.72
C LEU A 63 -14.87 -7.16 -15.83
N LEU A 64 -14.41 -8.14 -16.61
CA LEU A 64 -15.22 -8.80 -17.64
C LEU A 64 -16.42 -9.53 -17.03
N PHE A 65 -16.20 -10.30 -15.96
CA PHE A 65 -17.27 -10.97 -15.22
C PHE A 65 -18.30 -9.97 -14.69
N LEU A 66 -17.84 -8.93 -13.98
CA LEU A 66 -18.70 -7.90 -13.39
C LEU A 66 -19.49 -7.16 -14.47
N ARG A 67 -18.92 -6.91 -15.64
CA ARG A 67 -19.63 -6.32 -16.79
C ARG A 67 -20.78 -7.21 -17.25
N ARG A 68 -20.57 -8.53 -17.39
CA ARG A 68 -21.64 -9.48 -17.75
C ARG A 68 -22.66 -9.62 -16.62
N TRP A 69 -22.19 -9.60 -15.38
CA TRP A 69 -23.01 -9.65 -14.18
C TRP A 69 -23.92 -8.42 -14.06
N VAL A 70 -23.48 -7.21 -14.44
CA VAL A 70 -24.36 -6.04 -14.46
C VAL A 70 -25.39 -6.12 -15.60
N LYS A 71 -25.02 -6.71 -16.74
CA LYS A 71 -25.86 -6.80 -17.95
C LYS A 71 -26.95 -7.87 -17.92
N ASP A 72 -27.06 -8.66 -16.85
CA ASP A 72 -27.99 -9.81 -16.82
C ASP A 72 -27.77 -10.80 -17.99
N ASP A 73 -26.50 -11.03 -18.37
CA ASP A 73 -26.15 -11.92 -19.48
C ASP A 73 -26.67 -13.37 -19.22
N PRO A 74 -27.41 -14.00 -20.16
CA PRO A 74 -27.88 -15.37 -20.01
C PRO A 74 -26.73 -16.39 -19.88
N ARG A 75 -25.53 -16.07 -20.40
CA ARG A 75 -24.33 -16.91 -20.32
C ARG A 75 -23.49 -16.64 -19.08
N LEU A 76 -24.01 -15.92 -18.10
CA LEU A 76 -23.26 -15.51 -16.91
C LEU A 76 -22.65 -16.69 -16.14
N ALA A 77 -23.35 -17.82 -16.05
CA ALA A 77 -22.84 -19.01 -15.38
C ALA A 77 -21.55 -19.54 -16.06
N TRP A 78 -21.53 -19.59 -17.39
CA TRP A 78 -20.36 -20.00 -18.18
C TRP A 78 -19.19 -19.01 -18.04
N TRP A 79 -19.48 -17.70 -18.07
CA TRP A 79 -18.47 -16.68 -17.82
C TRP A 79 -17.88 -16.79 -16.42
N GLY A 80 -18.75 -16.97 -15.42
CA GLY A 80 -18.33 -17.17 -14.04
C GLY A 80 -17.45 -18.40 -13.89
N ALA A 81 -17.88 -19.54 -14.44
CA ALA A 81 -17.10 -20.78 -14.47
C ALA A 81 -15.72 -20.59 -15.10
N GLY A 82 -15.65 -20.02 -16.30
CA GLY A 82 -14.39 -19.75 -16.99
C GLY A 82 -13.48 -18.77 -16.24
N VAL A 83 -14.04 -17.70 -15.65
CA VAL A 83 -13.26 -16.75 -14.86
C VAL A 83 -12.71 -17.41 -13.60
N MET A 84 -13.52 -18.17 -12.86
CA MET A 84 -13.05 -18.92 -11.68
C MET A 84 -11.93 -19.89 -12.06
N LEU A 85 -12.09 -20.63 -13.16
CA LEU A 85 -11.12 -21.57 -13.69
C LEU A 85 -9.76 -20.91 -13.93
N ILE A 86 -9.76 -19.83 -14.74
CA ILE A 86 -8.54 -19.13 -15.12
C ILE A 86 -7.90 -18.45 -13.92
N LEU A 87 -8.69 -17.90 -12.99
CA LEU A 87 -8.16 -17.26 -11.77
C LEU A 87 -7.37 -18.26 -10.93
N VAL A 88 -7.95 -19.42 -10.59
CA VAL A 88 -7.23 -20.41 -9.75
C VAL A 88 -6.03 -20.99 -10.50
N ALA A 89 -6.17 -21.27 -11.80
CA ALA A 89 -5.07 -21.76 -12.64
C ALA A 89 -3.92 -20.74 -12.76
N ALA A 90 -4.23 -19.44 -12.81
CA ALA A 90 -3.22 -18.38 -12.86
C ALA A 90 -2.41 -18.28 -11.57
N LYS A 91 -3.08 -18.39 -10.41
CA LYS A 91 -2.42 -18.48 -9.10
C LYS A 91 -3.40 -18.96 -8.03
N ILE A 92 -3.01 -19.94 -7.21
CA ILE A 92 -3.88 -20.52 -6.18
C ILE A 92 -4.45 -19.48 -5.19
N ARG A 93 -3.70 -18.42 -4.86
CA ARG A 93 -4.17 -17.32 -4.00
C ARG A 93 -5.39 -16.57 -4.55
N PHE A 94 -5.63 -16.63 -5.87
CA PHE A 94 -6.85 -16.08 -6.46
C PHE A 94 -8.08 -16.96 -6.21
N GLY A 95 -7.93 -18.10 -5.53
CA GLY A 95 -9.03 -18.92 -5.05
C GLY A 95 -10.08 -18.14 -4.26
N ALA A 96 -9.68 -17.17 -3.43
CA ALA A 96 -10.65 -16.30 -2.75
C ALA A 96 -11.42 -15.37 -3.71
N LEU A 97 -10.76 -14.84 -4.75
CA LEU A 97 -11.44 -14.05 -5.78
C LEU A 97 -12.43 -14.94 -6.56
N SER A 98 -12.04 -16.18 -6.87
CA SER A 98 -12.92 -17.18 -7.50
C SER A 98 -14.11 -17.53 -6.60
N GLY A 99 -13.90 -17.72 -5.30
CA GLY A 99 -14.98 -17.90 -4.31
C GLY A 99 -15.92 -16.70 -4.27
N GLY A 100 -15.38 -15.48 -4.36
CA GLY A 100 -16.15 -14.25 -4.52
C GLY A 100 -17.05 -14.23 -5.76
N VAL A 101 -16.48 -14.63 -6.92
CA VAL A 101 -17.23 -14.80 -8.17
C VAL A 101 -18.34 -15.84 -8.01
N LEU A 102 -18.06 -16.96 -7.34
CA LEU A 102 -19.06 -17.99 -7.03
C LEU A 102 -20.20 -17.41 -6.17
N LEU A 103 -19.89 -16.68 -5.09
CA LEU A 103 -20.91 -16.05 -4.25
C LEU A 103 -21.78 -15.05 -5.03
N LEU A 104 -21.17 -14.25 -5.92
CA LEU A 104 -21.90 -13.33 -6.80
C LEU A 104 -22.79 -14.06 -7.81
N LEU A 105 -22.36 -15.22 -8.32
CA LEU A 105 -23.17 -16.10 -9.16
C LEU A 105 -24.34 -16.66 -8.37
N LEU A 106 -24.09 -17.27 -7.21
CA LEU A 106 -25.11 -17.90 -6.38
C LEU A 106 -26.18 -16.90 -5.92
N ALA A 107 -25.77 -15.67 -5.57
CA ALA A 107 -26.67 -14.59 -5.21
C ALA A 107 -27.60 -14.17 -6.37
N LYS A 108 -27.16 -14.37 -7.61
CA LYS A 108 -27.88 -13.97 -8.82
C LYS A 108 -28.69 -15.09 -9.46
N LEU A 109 -28.22 -16.33 -9.38
CA LEU A 109 -28.90 -17.51 -9.89
C LEU A 109 -30.16 -17.77 -9.04
N ARG A 110 -31.29 -17.85 -9.73
CA ARG A 110 -32.62 -17.99 -9.09
C ARG A 110 -33.06 -19.43 -8.93
N THR A 111 -32.58 -20.32 -9.81
CA THR A 111 -32.98 -21.72 -9.82
C THR A 111 -31.97 -22.53 -9.01
N TRP A 112 -32.48 -23.41 -8.16
CA TRP A 112 -31.67 -24.35 -7.38
C TRP A 112 -30.74 -25.22 -8.26
N PRO A 113 -31.19 -25.75 -9.41
CA PRO A 113 -30.32 -26.49 -10.33
C PRO A 113 -29.10 -25.69 -10.81
N ALA A 114 -29.27 -24.41 -11.14
CA ALA A 114 -28.14 -23.58 -11.57
C ALA A 114 -27.14 -23.33 -10.44
N ARG A 115 -27.61 -23.23 -9.20
CA ARG A 115 -26.75 -23.11 -8.02
C ARG A 115 -25.95 -24.39 -7.75
N ILE A 116 -26.61 -25.55 -7.81
CA ILE A 116 -25.94 -26.85 -7.70
C ILE A 116 -24.89 -26.97 -8.78
N LEU A 117 -25.21 -26.64 -10.03
CA LEU A 117 -24.26 -26.73 -11.13
C LEU A 117 -23.04 -25.84 -10.92
N ALA A 118 -23.23 -24.60 -10.45
CA ALA A 118 -22.12 -23.69 -10.14
C ALA A 118 -21.24 -24.22 -8.99
N LEU A 119 -21.85 -24.76 -7.93
CA LEU A 119 -21.15 -25.38 -6.80
C LEU A 119 -20.38 -26.64 -7.23
N ALA A 120 -21.04 -27.54 -7.96
CA ALA A 120 -20.46 -28.79 -8.46
C ALA A 120 -19.29 -28.51 -9.40
N PHE A 121 -19.43 -27.51 -10.28
CA PHE A 121 -18.33 -27.10 -11.15
C PHE A 121 -17.13 -26.57 -10.35
N PHE A 122 -17.37 -25.68 -9.39
CA PHE A 122 -16.30 -25.12 -8.55
C PHE A 122 -15.61 -26.20 -7.71
N ALA A 123 -16.38 -27.08 -7.07
CA ALA A 123 -15.88 -28.18 -6.25
C ALA A 123 -15.12 -29.22 -7.10
N GLY A 124 -15.70 -29.64 -8.22
CA GLY A 124 -15.09 -30.59 -9.14
C GLY A 124 -13.79 -30.06 -9.74
N PHE A 125 -13.74 -28.77 -10.10
CA PHE A 125 -12.51 -28.15 -10.59
C PHE A 125 -11.44 -28.02 -9.51
N SER A 126 -11.82 -27.61 -8.30
CA SER A 126 -10.88 -27.53 -7.17
C SER A 126 -10.30 -28.91 -6.86
N ALA A 127 -11.12 -29.96 -6.87
CA ALA A 127 -10.68 -31.34 -6.71
C ALA A 127 -9.75 -31.79 -7.84
N ALA A 128 -10.07 -31.46 -9.10
CA ALA A 128 -9.23 -31.76 -10.25
C ALA A 128 -7.86 -31.07 -10.16
N LEU A 129 -7.81 -29.80 -9.74
CA LEU A 129 -6.54 -29.09 -9.53
C LEU A 129 -5.70 -29.75 -8.43
N VAL A 130 -6.33 -30.11 -7.30
CA VAL A 130 -5.64 -30.82 -6.21
C VAL A 130 -5.11 -32.16 -6.70
N TRP A 131 -5.90 -32.89 -7.48
CA TRP A 131 -5.49 -34.16 -8.06
C TRP A 131 -4.33 -33.99 -9.04
N VAL A 132 -4.42 -33.06 -9.99
CA VAL A 132 -3.34 -32.77 -10.97
C VAL A 132 -2.07 -32.38 -10.22
N ASP A 133 -2.18 -31.50 -9.22
CA ASP A 133 -1.04 -31.08 -8.44
C ASP A 133 -0.37 -32.27 -7.73
N ARG A 134 -1.15 -33.10 -7.04
CA ARG A 134 -0.66 -34.27 -6.31
C ARG A 134 -0.06 -35.35 -7.21
N THR A 135 -0.59 -35.53 -8.41
CA THR A 135 -0.24 -36.68 -9.28
C THR A 135 0.77 -36.34 -10.36
N TRP A 136 0.75 -35.12 -10.90
CA TRP A 136 1.62 -34.72 -12.01
C TRP A 136 2.69 -33.72 -11.61
N LEU A 137 2.47 -32.98 -10.53
CA LEU A 137 3.37 -31.91 -10.11
C LEU A 137 4.04 -32.24 -8.78
N ASP A 138 3.90 -33.46 -8.25
CA ASP A 138 4.43 -33.87 -6.93
C ASP A 138 4.02 -32.92 -5.80
N GLY A 139 2.81 -32.38 -5.91
CA GLY A 139 2.29 -31.36 -5.03
C GLY A 139 2.90 -29.98 -5.25
N PHE A 140 3.71 -29.71 -6.26
CA PHE A 140 4.45 -28.45 -6.41
C PHE A 140 3.60 -27.17 -6.24
N LEU A 141 2.36 -27.12 -6.74
CA LEU A 141 1.48 -25.95 -6.63
C LEU A 141 0.99 -25.74 -5.19
N ILE A 142 0.66 -26.82 -4.47
CA ILE A 142 0.20 -26.77 -3.08
C ILE A 142 1.41 -26.84 -2.14
N TYR A 143 2.20 -27.90 -2.25
CA TYR A 143 3.42 -28.24 -1.52
C TYR A 143 4.53 -27.19 -1.60
N ARG A 144 4.96 -26.64 -2.75
CA ARG A 144 6.05 -25.63 -2.74
C ARG A 144 5.60 -24.29 -2.12
N GLN A 145 4.31 -24.01 -2.11
CA GLN A 145 3.71 -22.91 -1.33
C GLN A 145 3.42 -23.30 0.13
N SER A 146 3.49 -24.61 0.43
CA SER A 146 3.26 -25.22 1.73
C SER A 146 4.49 -25.94 2.30
N VAL A 147 5.70 -25.72 1.77
CA VAL A 147 6.96 -26.20 2.40
C VAL A 147 7.35 -25.26 3.55
N ASP A 148 6.81 -24.03 3.57
CA ASP A 148 6.60 -23.27 4.81
C ASP A 148 5.39 -23.75 5.64
N ALA A 149 4.58 -24.70 5.14
CA ALA A 149 3.40 -25.25 5.83
C ALA A 149 3.70 -26.36 6.86
N GLY A 150 4.81 -26.18 7.60
CA GLY A 150 4.75 -26.30 9.06
C GLY A 150 3.81 -25.26 9.72
N MET A 151 3.09 -24.46 8.93
CA MET A 151 1.93 -23.67 9.31
C MET A 151 0.82 -24.54 9.91
N SER A 152 0.91 -24.73 11.22
CA SER A 152 -0.25 -25.08 12.04
C SER A 152 -1.45 -24.17 11.69
N LEU A 153 -2.67 -24.69 11.85
CA LEU A 153 -3.93 -23.90 11.83
C LEU A 153 -3.81 -22.59 12.65
N ARG A 154 -2.91 -22.55 13.64
CA ARG A 154 -2.58 -21.38 14.45
C ARG A 154 -2.04 -20.19 13.65
N LYS A 155 -1.33 -20.40 12.54
CA LYS A 155 -0.88 -19.33 11.62
C LYS A 155 -1.97 -18.87 10.65
N MET A 156 -3.06 -19.62 10.49
CA MET A 156 -4.25 -19.13 9.78
C MET A 156 -5.07 -18.19 10.67
N LEU A 157 -5.05 -18.36 11.99
CA LEU A 157 -5.68 -17.39 12.88
C LEU A 157 -5.00 -16.02 12.72
N PRO A 158 -5.78 -14.91 12.70
CA PRO A 158 -5.20 -13.57 12.62
C PRO A 158 -4.17 -13.38 13.74
N SER A 159 -2.92 -13.14 13.35
CA SER A 159 -1.87 -12.75 14.28
C SER A 159 -1.75 -11.22 14.35
N GLY A 160 -0.99 -10.70 15.31
CA GLY A 160 -0.62 -9.28 15.31
C GLY A 160 0.01 -8.87 13.97
N GLU A 161 0.86 -9.72 13.41
CA GLU A 161 1.48 -9.52 12.09
C GLU A 161 0.44 -9.42 10.96
N SER A 162 -0.65 -10.19 11.02
CA SER A 162 -1.72 -10.07 10.03
C SER A 162 -2.40 -8.71 10.05
N VAL A 163 -2.64 -8.16 11.24
CA VAL A 163 -3.20 -6.81 11.39
C VAL A 163 -2.21 -5.77 10.85
N THR A 164 -0.94 -5.90 11.21
CA THR A 164 0.17 -5.08 10.71
C THR A 164 0.23 -5.10 9.18
N ALA A 165 0.18 -6.27 8.53
CA ALA A 165 0.20 -6.37 7.08
C ALA A 165 -1.05 -5.79 6.40
N ILE A 166 -2.25 -5.93 7.00
CA ILE A 166 -3.47 -5.28 6.50
C ILE A 166 -3.33 -3.75 6.56
N LEU A 167 -2.85 -3.22 7.68
CA LEU A 167 -2.55 -1.80 7.81
C LEU A 167 -1.47 -1.39 6.79
N GLY A 168 -0.44 -2.21 6.62
CA GLY A 168 0.59 -2.08 5.59
C GLY A 168 -0.01 -1.85 4.20
N PHE A 169 -0.87 -2.77 3.76
CA PHE A 169 -1.53 -2.67 2.46
C PHE A 169 -2.47 -1.48 2.29
N LEU A 170 -2.98 -0.91 3.38
CA LEU A 170 -3.95 0.18 3.29
C LEU A 170 -3.31 1.55 3.43
N VAL A 171 -2.42 1.74 4.40
CA VAL A 171 -2.04 3.08 4.89
C VAL A 171 -0.55 3.33 4.90
N ASP A 172 0.28 2.30 4.71
CA ASP A 172 1.72 2.47 4.69
C ASP A 172 2.18 3.32 3.50
N GLN A 173 3.09 4.24 3.75
CA GLN A 173 3.58 5.17 2.74
C GLN A 173 4.38 4.49 1.63
N GLU A 174 5.05 3.39 1.93
CA GLU A 174 5.81 2.61 0.98
C GLU A 174 4.90 1.73 0.14
N PHE A 175 3.92 1.03 0.72
CA PHE A 175 3.19 -0.01 -0.04
C PHE A 175 1.65 0.13 -0.05
N GLY A 176 1.13 1.10 0.70
CA GLY A 176 -0.29 1.23 1.03
C GLY A 176 -1.15 1.81 -0.09
N LEU A 177 -2.40 1.36 -0.15
CA LEU A 177 -3.38 1.81 -1.13
C LEU A 177 -3.68 3.31 -1.03
N VAL A 178 -3.80 3.84 0.19
CA VAL A 178 -4.28 5.20 0.43
C VAL A 178 -3.23 6.25 0.08
N PRO A 179 -1.94 6.13 0.47
CA PRO A 179 -0.92 7.09 0.08
C PRO A 179 -0.73 7.20 -1.44
N TYR A 180 -0.83 6.07 -2.14
CA TYR A 180 -0.73 6.02 -3.61
C TYR A 180 -2.05 6.40 -4.31
N SER A 181 -3.20 6.11 -3.70
CA SER A 181 -4.50 6.40 -4.29
C SER A 181 -5.50 6.91 -3.24
N PRO A 182 -5.37 8.20 -2.86
CA PRO A 182 -6.24 8.81 -1.84
C PRO A 182 -7.74 8.77 -2.20
N LEU A 183 -8.07 8.63 -3.49
CA LEU A 183 -9.44 8.48 -3.95
C LEU A 183 -10.11 7.21 -3.40
N TYR A 184 -9.35 6.14 -3.11
CA TYR A 184 -9.92 4.97 -2.45
C TYR A 184 -10.33 5.27 -1.01
N ALA A 185 -9.67 6.18 -0.30
CA ALA A 185 -10.10 6.58 1.05
C ALA A 185 -11.50 7.20 1.03
N ALA A 186 -11.82 8.03 0.03
CA ALA A 186 -13.17 8.55 -0.17
C ALA A 186 -14.17 7.43 -0.47
N GLY A 187 -13.77 6.42 -1.25
CA GLY A 187 -14.58 5.23 -1.50
C GLY A 187 -14.85 4.42 -0.22
N LEU A 188 -13.83 4.25 0.63
CA LEU A 188 -13.93 3.55 1.91
C LEU A 188 -14.85 4.31 2.88
N ALA A 189 -14.79 5.64 2.91
CA ALA A 189 -15.62 6.48 3.79
C ALA A 189 -17.13 6.26 3.63
N GLY A 190 -17.59 5.90 2.42
CA GLY A 190 -19.00 5.60 2.17
C GLY A 190 -19.33 4.12 1.99
N LEU A 191 -18.45 3.21 2.43
CA LEU A 191 -18.77 1.78 2.57
C LEU A 191 -20.07 1.57 3.36
N GLY A 192 -20.30 2.33 4.43
CA GLY A 192 -21.54 2.23 5.22
C GLY A 192 -22.79 2.61 4.43
N TRP A 193 -22.70 3.58 3.51
CA TRP A 193 -23.78 3.91 2.59
C TRP A 193 -24.01 2.77 1.58
N PHE A 194 -22.93 2.26 0.99
CA PHE A 194 -22.99 1.13 0.07
C PHE A 194 -23.58 -0.13 0.74
N ALA A 195 -23.20 -0.41 1.99
CA ALA A 195 -23.70 -1.51 2.81
C ALA A 195 -25.22 -1.48 2.96
N ARG A 196 -25.79 -0.31 3.25
CA ARG A 196 -27.24 -0.16 3.42
C ARG A 196 -27.99 -0.32 2.11
N ARG A 197 -27.44 0.18 1.00
CA ARG A 197 -28.12 0.16 -0.29
C ARG A 197 -27.98 -1.18 -1.02
N TYR A 198 -26.83 -1.84 -0.84
CA TYR A 198 -26.46 -3.04 -1.56
C TYR A 198 -25.81 -4.10 -0.63
N PRO A 199 -26.46 -4.52 0.48
CA PRO A 199 -25.82 -5.35 1.51
C PRO A 199 -25.31 -6.69 0.98
N ARG A 200 -26.06 -7.32 0.06
CA ARG A 200 -25.64 -8.58 -0.59
C ARG A 200 -24.44 -8.41 -1.51
N ALA A 201 -24.37 -7.30 -2.24
CA ALA A 201 -23.23 -7.00 -3.10
C ALA A 201 -22.00 -6.68 -2.26
N LEU A 202 -22.17 -5.91 -1.17
CA LEU A 202 -21.10 -5.67 -0.21
C LEU A 202 -20.60 -6.98 0.40
N PHE A 203 -21.48 -7.85 0.87
CA PHE A 203 -21.08 -9.14 1.43
C PHE A 203 -20.24 -9.95 0.44
N ALA A 204 -20.69 -10.05 -0.81
CA ALA A 204 -19.95 -10.79 -1.83
C ALA A 204 -18.62 -10.13 -2.19
N PHE A 205 -18.57 -8.80 -2.27
CA PHE A 205 -17.32 -8.06 -2.52
C PHE A 205 -16.36 -8.13 -1.32
N ALA A 206 -16.87 -8.06 -0.09
CA ALA A 206 -16.11 -8.20 1.14
C ALA A 206 -15.58 -9.63 1.30
N ALA A 207 -16.38 -10.65 0.96
CA ALA A 207 -15.91 -12.03 0.94
C ALA A 207 -14.81 -12.23 -0.11
N ALA A 208 -14.97 -11.66 -1.32
CA ALA A 208 -13.98 -11.76 -2.38
C ALA A 208 -12.67 -11.03 -2.06
N ALA A 209 -12.77 -9.73 -1.77
CA ALA A 209 -11.61 -8.88 -1.50
C ALA A 209 -11.00 -9.19 -0.13
N GLY A 210 -11.82 -9.35 0.91
CA GLY A 210 -11.38 -9.69 2.26
C GLY A 210 -10.82 -11.10 2.34
N GLY A 211 -11.43 -12.09 1.68
CA GLY A 211 -10.85 -13.43 1.57
C GLY A 211 -9.51 -13.42 0.84
N TYR A 212 -9.38 -12.64 -0.23
CA TYR A 212 -8.12 -12.52 -0.96
C TYR A 212 -7.04 -11.79 -0.15
N LEU A 213 -7.39 -10.69 0.53
CA LEU A 213 -6.49 -9.99 1.45
C LEU A 213 -6.07 -10.88 2.60
N TYR A 214 -7.00 -11.63 3.18
CA TYR A 214 -6.70 -12.58 4.24
C TYR A 214 -5.72 -13.64 3.77
N LEU A 215 -5.95 -14.30 2.63
CA LEU A 215 -4.99 -15.26 2.08
C LEU A 215 -3.64 -14.58 1.81
N LEU A 216 -3.64 -13.39 1.21
CA LEU A 216 -2.42 -12.66 0.94
C LEU A 216 -1.62 -12.40 2.22
N VAL A 217 -2.29 -11.96 3.27
CA VAL A 217 -1.68 -11.67 4.57
C VAL A 217 -1.24 -12.95 5.27
N THR A 218 -2.03 -14.01 5.27
CA THR A 218 -1.65 -15.29 5.90
C THR A 218 -0.44 -15.93 5.20
N TYR A 219 -0.39 -15.89 3.87
CA TYR A 219 0.68 -16.55 3.09
C TYR A 219 1.88 -15.65 2.81
N GLN A 220 1.70 -14.33 2.84
CA GLN A 220 2.73 -13.35 2.47
C GLN A 220 2.81 -12.19 3.46
N SER A 221 2.45 -12.41 4.74
CA SER A 221 2.61 -11.41 5.81
C SER A 221 4.01 -10.80 5.78
N PRO A 222 5.12 -11.57 5.70
CA PRO A 222 6.45 -10.98 5.68
C PRO A 222 6.77 -10.21 4.39
N LEU A 223 5.95 -10.33 3.34
CA LEU A 223 6.18 -9.77 2.01
C LEU A 223 5.06 -8.79 1.62
N TRP A 224 4.39 -8.17 2.60
CA TRP A 224 3.40 -7.12 2.31
C TRP A 224 4.06 -5.91 1.64
N HIS A 225 5.34 -5.68 1.94
CA HIS A 225 6.26 -4.78 1.24
C HIS A 225 6.60 -5.24 -0.20
N ALA A 226 5.97 -6.32 -0.67
CA ALA A 226 6.02 -6.82 -2.05
C ALA A 226 7.41 -7.17 -2.61
N GLY A 227 8.46 -7.15 -1.79
CA GLY A 227 9.85 -7.39 -2.19
C GLY A 227 10.25 -6.52 -3.39
N TRP A 228 10.80 -7.17 -4.43
CA TRP A 228 11.20 -6.53 -5.69
C TRP A 228 10.03 -6.16 -6.62
N SER A 229 8.91 -5.67 -6.08
CA SER A 229 7.77 -5.28 -6.91
C SER A 229 7.05 -4.05 -6.41
N ALA A 230 6.33 -3.39 -7.32
CA ALA A 230 5.69 -2.14 -7.00
C ALA A 230 4.63 -2.32 -5.88
N PRO A 231 4.52 -1.33 -4.99
CA PRO A 231 3.44 -1.12 -4.04
C PRO A 231 2.07 -1.49 -4.58
N ALA A 232 1.24 -2.06 -3.71
CA ALA A 232 -0.15 -2.37 -4.03
C ALA A 232 -0.37 -3.32 -5.22
N ARG A 233 0.64 -4.09 -5.69
CA ARG A 233 0.44 -5.09 -6.78
C ARG A 233 -0.66 -6.08 -6.49
N TYR A 234 -0.71 -6.55 -5.26
CA TYR A 234 -1.71 -7.51 -4.85
C TYR A 234 -3.11 -6.89 -4.88
N LEU A 235 -3.20 -5.56 -4.76
CA LEU A 235 -4.46 -4.82 -4.83
C LEU A 235 -4.97 -4.65 -6.27
N ALA A 236 -4.11 -4.82 -7.29
CA ALA A 236 -4.54 -4.70 -8.69
C ALA A 236 -5.61 -5.73 -9.06
N GLY A 237 -5.52 -6.96 -8.52
CA GLY A 237 -6.54 -7.99 -8.72
C GLY A 237 -7.91 -7.61 -8.15
N MET A 238 -7.96 -6.87 -7.04
CA MET A 238 -9.22 -6.42 -6.42
C MET A 238 -9.64 -5.00 -6.82
N ALA A 239 -8.80 -4.27 -7.56
CA ALA A 239 -9.07 -2.90 -7.98
C ALA A 239 -10.44 -2.72 -8.67
N PRO A 240 -10.95 -3.65 -9.50
CA PRO A 240 -12.31 -3.55 -10.05
C PRO A 240 -13.40 -3.54 -8.98
N LEU A 241 -13.27 -4.36 -7.93
CA LEU A 241 -14.25 -4.43 -6.84
C LEU A 241 -14.23 -3.14 -6.02
N LEU A 242 -13.02 -2.70 -5.62
CA LEU A 242 -12.83 -1.45 -4.88
C LEU A 242 -13.28 -0.24 -5.70
N GLY A 243 -13.02 -0.24 -7.02
CA GLY A 243 -13.43 0.83 -7.92
C GLY A 243 -14.94 0.91 -8.11
N ILE A 244 -15.66 -0.22 -8.16
CA ILE A 244 -17.13 -0.22 -8.18
C ILE A 244 -17.68 0.32 -6.85
N VAL A 245 -17.19 -0.18 -5.71
CA VAL A 245 -17.64 0.30 -4.40
C VAL A 245 -17.35 1.78 -4.24
N GLY A 246 -16.12 2.21 -4.51
CA GLY A 246 -15.72 3.61 -4.38
C GLY A 246 -16.46 4.52 -5.37
N GLY A 247 -16.62 4.10 -6.63
CA GLY A 247 -17.29 4.92 -7.63
C GLY A 247 -18.79 5.07 -7.39
N THR A 248 -19.47 4.00 -6.95
CA THR A 248 -20.88 4.07 -6.55
C THR A 248 -21.07 4.92 -5.31
N THR A 249 -20.16 4.81 -4.35
CA THR A 249 -20.11 5.61 -3.14
C THR A 249 -19.94 7.10 -3.45
N MET A 250 -18.92 7.46 -4.24
CA MET A 250 -18.67 8.84 -4.66
C MET A 250 -19.83 9.42 -5.48
N ALA A 251 -20.50 8.61 -6.29
CA ALA A 251 -21.69 9.04 -7.02
C ALA A 251 -22.90 9.31 -6.09
N GLY A 252 -22.90 8.72 -4.90
CA GLY A 252 -23.85 9.02 -3.83
C GLY A 252 -23.53 10.32 -3.09
N PHE A 253 -22.34 10.90 -3.22
CA PHE A 253 -22.00 12.14 -2.51
C PHE A 253 -22.72 13.34 -3.10
N ARG A 254 -22.73 14.45 -2.35
CA ARG A 254 -23.11 15.76 -2.91
C ARG A 254 -22.21 16.04 -4.13
N PRO A 255 -22.76 16.46 -5.28
CA PRO A 255 -21.97 16.65 -6.49
C PRO A 255 -20.76 17.55 -6.29
N ALA A 256 -20.92 18.62 -5.48
CA ALA A 256 -19.84 19.50 -5.06
C ALA A 256 -18.68 18.75 -4.39
N LEU A 257 -18.98 17.93 -3.37
CA LEU A 257 -17.97 17.18 -2.63
C LEU A 257 -17.30 16.10 -3.48
N ALA A 258 -18.08 15.35 -4.26
CA ALA A 258 -17.52 14.35 -5.18
C ALA A 258 -16.55 14.98 -6.21
N ARG A 259 -16.92 16.14 -6.76
CA ARG A 259 -16.08 16.87 -7.71
C ARG A 259 -14.83 17.44 -7.04
N ALA A 260 -14.96 17.99 -5.83
CA ALA A 260 -13.81 18.45 -5.04
C ALA A 260 -12.86 17.30 -4.71
N ALA A 261 -13.38 16.16 -4.23
CA ALA A 261 -12.58 14.97 -3.98
C ALA A 261 -11.89 14.45 -5.25
N ALA A 262 -12.56 14.50 -6.39
CA ALA A 262 -11.97 14.12 -7.67
C ALA A 262 -10.87 15.09 -8.12
N GLY A 263 -11.07 16.41 -7.96
CA GLY A 263 -10.06 17.42 -8.25
C GLY A 263 -8.83 17.28 -7.34
N ALA A 264 -9.05 17.08 -6.04
CA ALA A 264 -7.97 16.80 -5.09
C ALA A 264 -7.22 15.51 -5.46
N GLY A 265 -7.95 14.43 -5.71
CA GLY A 265 -7.35 13.16 -6.12
C GLY A 265 -6.58 13.24 -7.45
N ALA A 266 -7.05 14.03 -8.42
CA ALA A 266 -6.33 14.26 -9.66
C ALA A 266 -4.98 14.96 -9.41
N VAL A 267 -4.94 15.98 -8.54
CA VAL A 267 -3.70 16.66 -8.16
C VAL A 267 -2.74 15.73 -7.41
N LEU A 268 -3.25 14.86 -6.55
CA LEU A 268 -2.41 13.94 -5.76
C LEU A 268 -1.88 12.77 -6.60
N VAL A 269 -2.72 12.22 -7.49
CA VAL A 269 -2.43 10.97 -8.20
C VAL A 269 -1.77 11.22 -9.56
N ALA A 270 -2.19 12.24 -10.32
CA ALA A 270 -1.67 12.45 -11.68
C ALA A 270 -0.15 12.71 -11.73
N PRO A 271 0.45 13.53 -10.84
CA PRO A 271 1.90 13.72 -10.81
C PRO A 271 2.63 12.44 -10.43
N GLN A 272 2.12 11.66 -9.48
CA GLN A 272 2.71 10.37 -9.09
C GLN A 272 2.69 9.40 -10.28
N VAL A 273 1.54 9.25 -10.93
CA VAL A 273 1.38 8.40 -12.12
C VAL A 273 2.32 8.84 -13.24
N TRP A 274 2.42 10.15 -13.51
CA TRP A 274 3.32 10.69 -14.53
C TRP A 274 4.79 10.41 -14.18
N LEU A 275 5.23 10.75 -12.96
CA LEU A 275 6.60 10.53 -12.50
C LEU A 275 7.00 9.06 -12.59
N LEU A 276 6.11 8.15 -12.21
CA LEU A 276 6.39 6.71 -12.20
C LEU A 276 6.24 6.06 -13.58
N THR A 277 5.57 6.72 -14.52
CA THR A 277 5.63 6.37 -15.94
C THR A 277 6.99 6.78 -16.54
N VAL A 278 7.51 7.95 -16.16
CA VAL A 278 8.81 8.46 -16.63
C VAL A 278 9.99 7.75 -15.98
N LYS A 279 9.91 7.46 -14.68
CA LYS A 279 10.93 6.74 -13.89
C LYS A 279 10.34 5.50 -13.23
N PRO A 280 10.12 4.41 -13.99
CA PRO A 280 9.48 3.21 -13.48
C PRO A 280 10.30 2.46 -12.43
N LEU A 281 11.56 2.81 -12.18
CA LEU A 281 12.33 2.23 -11.06
C LEU A 281 11.91 2.84 -9.71
N ASP A 282 11.33 4.03 -9.71
CA ASP A 282 10.96 4.75 -8.48
C ASP A 282 9.69 4.19 -7.83
N ARG A 283 9.04 3.22 -8.47
CA ARG A 283 7.93 2.47 -7.89
C ARG A 283 8.41 1.32 -7.01
N TYR A 284 9.69 0.97 -7.01
CA TYR A 284 10.20 -0.11 -6.16
C TYR A 284 10.74 0.53 -4.89
N ASN A 285 9.98 0.38 -3.80
CA ASN A 285 10.48 0.78 -2.49
C ASN A 285 11.30 -0.36 -1.90
N LEU A 286 12.36 0.02 -1.22
CA LEU A 286 13.03 -0.85 -0.28
C LEU A 286 12.22 -0.86 1.02
N ASP A 287 12.37 -1.87 1.88
CA ASP A 287 11.63 -1.98 3.14
C ASP A 287 12.29 -1.08 4.19
N THR A 288 12.22 0.23 3.97
CA THR A 288 13.04 1.27 4.64
C THR A 288 12.20 2.20 5.53
N GLY A 289 10.90 1.93 5.59
CA GLY A 289 9.92 2.79 6.25
C GLY A 289 9.62 4.11 5.53
N SER A 290 10.16 4.35 4.32
CA SER A 290 10.00 5.57 3.56
C SER A 290 9.84 5.29 2.06
N ALA A 291 8.83 5.90 1.44
CA ALA A 291 8.65 5.74 -0.01
C ALA A 291 9.76 6.48 -0.77
N VAL A 292 10.39 5.82 -1.73
CA VAL A 292 11.44 6.36 -2.62
C VAL A 292 11.02 7.67 -3.26
N LEU A 293 9.74 7.84 -3.61
CA LEU A 293 9.22 9.09 -4.15
C LEU A 293 9.30 10.24 -3.13
N LEU A 294 8.94 9.97 -1.86
CA LEU A 294 9.00 10.96 -0.78
C LEU A 294 10.45 11.28 -0.41
N GLU A 295 11.35 10.30 -0.47
CA GLU A 295 12.80 10.52 -0.31
C GLU A 295 13.37 11.40 -1.41
N LYS A 296 12.95 11.22 -2.67
CA LYS A 296 13.37 12.10 -3.76
C LYS A 296 12.84 13.52 -3.59
N VAL A 297 11.61 13.67 -3.11
CA VAL A 297 11.08 14.98 -2.73
C VAL A 297 11.93 15.59 -1.61
N HIS A 298 12.33 14.79 -0.62
CA HIS A 298 13.27 15.22 0.39
C HIS A 298 14.61 15.63 -0.22
N GLN A 299 15.25 14.83 -1.08
CA GLN A 299 16.52 15.19 -1.71
C GLN A 299 16.46 16.49 -2.52
N VAL A 300 15.34 16.76 -3.21
CA VAL A 300 15.19 17.96 -4.05
C VAL A 300 14.82 19.21 -3.24
N THR A 301 13.99 19.06 -2.21
CA THR A 301 13.44 20.21 -1.45
C THR A 301 14.09 20.40 -0.07
N GLY A 302 14.81 19.37 0.39
CA GLY A 302 15.18 19.07 1.78
C GLY A 302 14.02 19.17 2.77
N SER A 303 12.82 18.81 2.31
CA SER A 303 11.66 18.69 3.17
C SER A 303 11.47 17.23 3.58
N GLU A 304 11.54 16.95 4.87
CA GLU A 304 11.36 15.61 5.42
C GLU A 304 9.85 15.29 5.53
N ILE A 305 9.18 15.15 4.38
CA ILE A 305 7.72 14.92 4.36
C ILE A 305 7.31 13.49 4.66
N ALA A 306 8.21 12.51 4.44
CA ALA A 306 7.94 11.09 4.66
C ALA A 306 7.48 10.78 6.09
N ARG A 307 8.02 11.47 7.09
CA ARG A 307 7.61 11.27 8.50
C ARG A 307 6.15 11.61 8.80
N TYR A 308 5.47 12.39 7.94
CA TYR A 308 4.05 12.71 8.11
C TYR A 308 3.12 11.74 7.40
N PHE A 309 3.65 10.69 6.78
CA PHE A 309 2.86 9.60 6.26
C PHE A 309 3.04 8.38 7.18
N PRO A 310 2.03 7.50 7.28
CA PRO A 310 2.14 6.32 8.12
C PRO A 310 3.19 5.38 7.55
N SER A 311 4.08 4.85 8.38
CA SER A 311 4.87 3.67 8.05
C SER A 311 4.64 2.62 9.13
N VAL A 312 4.41 1.40 8.68
CA VAL A 312 4.23 0.21 9.49
C VAL A 312 5.57 -0.49 9.72
N VAL A 313 6.52 -0.33 8.79
CA VAL A 313 7.92 -0.77 8.95
C VAL A 313 8.60 0.07 10.02
N ASN A 314 8.42 1.38 9.95
CA ASN A 314 9.07 2.34 10.83
C ASN A 314 8.07 3.35 11.41
N PRO A 315 7.32 2.95 12.45
CA PRO A 315 6.27 3.77 13.01
C PRO A 315 6.83 5.02 13.69
N THR A 316 6.57 6.19 13.10
CA THR A 316 6.84 7.49 13.74
C THR A 316 5.59 8.00 14.46
N PHE A 317 5.78 8.84 15.48
CA PHE A 317 4.65 9.49 16.16
C PHE A 317 3.86 10.38 15.20
N GLU A 318 4.56 11.14 14.36
CA GLU A 318 4.00 12.03 13.36
C GLU A 318 3.20 11.25 12.31
N GLY A 319 3.75 10.13 11.82
CA GLY A 319 3.07 9.24 10.88
C GLY A 319 1.83 8.61 11.50
N THR A 320 1.93 8.19 12.77
CA THR A 320 0.77 7.66 13.52
C THR A 320 -0.31 8.73 13.72
N LEU A 321 0.07 9.96 14.05
CA LEU A 321 -0.87 11.08 14.18
C LEU A 321 -1.57 11.37 12.84
N SER A 322 -0.83 11.34 11.73
CA SER A 322 -1.40 11.52 10.40
C SER A 322 -2.45 10.45 10.07
N LEU A 323 -2.20 9.20 10.48
CA LEU A 323 -3.14 8.09 10.33
C LEU A 323 -4.45 8.36 11.08
N TRP A 324 -4.35 8.83 12.33
CA TRP A 324 -5.52 9.18 13.14
C TRP A 324 -6.29 10.36 12.55
N ILE A 325 -5.60 11.38 12.05
CA ILE A 325 -6.23 12.53 11.38
C ILE A 325 -6.94 12.06 10.10
N ALA A 326 -6.32 11.19 9.31
CA ALA A 326 -6.92 10.63 8.11
C ALA A 326 -8.16 9.77 8.45
N ALA A 327 -8.06 8.90 9.46
CA ALA A 327 -9.16 8.09 9.94
C ALA A 327 -10.31 8.96 10.47
N ALA A 328 -10.02 9.98 11.26
CA ALA A 328 -11.00 10.94 11.74
C ALA A 328 -11.66 11.71 10.59
N GLY A 329 -10.87 12.15 9.60
CA GLY A 329 -11.39 12.80 8.39
C GLY A 329 -12.34 11.90 7.59
N ILE A 330 -11.97 10.63 7.41
CA ILE A 330 -12.81 9.60 6.79
C ILE A 330 -14.11 9.42 7.57
N LEU A 331 -14.04 9.29 8.90
CA LEU A 331 -15.20 9.12 9.77
C LEU A 331 -16.12 10.35 9.78
N VAL A 332 -15.57 11.56 9.83
CA VAL A 332 -16.32 12.81 9.77
C VAL A 332 -16.98 12.96 8.39
N CYS A 333 -16.26 12.70 7.30
CA CYS A 333 -16.83 12.73 5.96
C CYS A 333 -17.95 11.68 5.82
N GLY A 334 -17.71 10.45 6.26
CA GLY A 334 -18.70 9.36 6.27
C GLY A 334 -19.92 9.67 7.15
N GLY A 335 -19.71 10.31 8.31
CA GLY A 335 -20.75 10.73 9.25
C GLY A 335 -21.58 11.91 8.72
N MET A 336 -20.93 12.92 8.13
CA MET A 336 -21.62 14.05 7.46
C MET A 336 -22.46 13.57 6.28
N MET A 337 -21.97 12.55 5.56
CA MET A 337 -22.76 11.89 4.52
C MET A 337 -23.92 11.08 5.10
N PHE A 338 -23.73 10.46 6.27
CA PHE A 338 -24.77 9.69 6.94
C PHE A 338 -25.90 10.58 7.47
N ALA A 339 -25.56 11.74 8.02
CA ALA A 339 -26.51 12.68 8.62
C ALA A 339 -27.37 13.44 7.60
N ARG A 340 -26.93 13.55 6.34
CA ARG A 340 -27.66 14.30 5.31
C ARG A 340 -28.28 13.37 4.28
N ASN A 341 -29.55 13.04 4.51
CA ASN A 341 -30.41 12.43 3.50
C ASN A 341 -30.27 13.19 2.17
N LEU A 342 -29.77 12.47 1.17
CA LEU A 342 -29.35 12.96 -0.13
C LEU A 342 -30.55 13.44 -0.94
N SER A 343 -30.95 14.71 -0.79
CA SER A 343 -31.86 15.33 -1.74
C SER A 343 -31.16 15.38 -3.11
N PRO A 344 -31.73 14.77 -4.16
CA PRO A 344 -31.15 14.76 -5.49
C PRO A 344 -31.21 16.19 -6.05
N GLN A 345 -30.10 16.93 -5.94
CA GLN A 345 -29.97 18.21 -6.63
C GLN A 345 -29.76 17.99 -8.13
N SER A 346 -30.38 18.87 -8.92
CA SER A 346 -30.33 18.88 -10.37
C SER A 346 -28.88 18.79 -10.90
N PRO A 347 -28.60 17.91 -11.88
CA PRO A 347 -27.26 17.64 -12.38
C PRO A 347 -26.55 18.81 -13.08
N ASP A 348 -27.27 19.87 -13.48
CA ASP A 348 -26.79 20.85 -14.46
C ASP A 348 -26.35 22.20 -13.87
N ALA A 349 -26.01 22.24 -12.58
CA ALA A 349 -25.50 23.49 -12.01
C ALA A 349 -24.10 23.83 -12.59
N PRO A 350 -23.90 25.02 -13.20
CA PRO A 350 -22.62 25.49 -13.79
C PRO A 350 -21.44 25.57 -12.80
N GLY A 351 -21.63 25.22 -11.53
CA GLY A 351 -20.56 25.10 -10.54
C GLY A 351 -19.71 23.83 -10.61
N ALA A 352 -19.90 22.94 -11.59
CA ALA A 352 -19.19 21.64 -11.60
C ALA A 352 -17.66 21.78 -11.61
N VAL A 353 -17.15 22.56 -12.54
CA VAL A 353 -15.71 22.81 -12.71
C VAL A 353 -15.15 23.56 -11.50
N ARG A 354 -15.90 24.53 -10.97
CA ARG A 354 -15.52 25.30 -9.78
C ARG A 354 -15.19 24.41 -8.56
N HIS A 355 -16.02 23.42 -8.25
CA HIS A 355 -15.78 22.56 -7.08
C HIS A 355 -14.57 21.64 -7.27
N ALA A 356 -14.34 21.15 -8.49
CA ALA A 356 -13.13 20.38 -8.80
C ALA A 356 -11.86 21.24 -8.61
N TRP A 357 -11.87 22.48 -9.09
CA TRP A 357 -10.77 23.42 -8.86
C TRP A 357 -10.57 23.77 -7.39
N ILE A 358 -11.64 23.93 -6.61
CA ILE A 358 -11.52 24.13 -5.15
C ILE A 358 -10.80 22.95 -4.49
N GLY A 359 -11.19 21.72 -4.83
CA GLY A 359 -10.53 20.52 -4.32
C GLY A 359 -9.06 20.41 -4.75
N ALA A 360 -8.78 20.72 -6.02
CA ALA A 360 -7.42 20.76 -6.56
C ALA A 360 -6.55 21.80 -5.82
N ALA A 361 -7.05 23.04 -5.67
CA ALA A 361 -6.36 24.11 -4.96
C ALA A 361 -6.13 23.75 -3.49
N ALA A 362 -7.11 23.17 -2.81
CA ALA A 362 -6.96 22.68 -1.44
C ALA A 362 -5.87 21.61 -1.33
N ALA A 363 -5.80 20.67 -2.28
CA ALA A 363 -4.73 19.66 -2.30
C ALA A 363 -3.34 20.29 -2.50
N VAL A 364 -3.19 21.24 -3.43
CA VAL A 364 -1.92 21.96 -3.66
C VAL A 364 -1.50 22.74 -2.42
N VAL A 365 -2.43 23.45 -1.77
CA VAL A 365 -2.14 24.20 -0.54
C VAL A 365 -1.72 23.25 0.58
N SER A 366 -2.45 22.16 0.80
CA SER A 366 -2.09 21.15 1.81
C SER A 366 -0.70 20.54 1.56
N LEU A 367 -0.38 20.18 0.32
CA LEU A 367 0.97 19.68 -0.03
C LEU A 367 2.04 20.74 0.20
N SER A 368 1.76 21.99 -0.14
CA SER A 368 2.70 23.10 0.05
C SER A 368 2.95 23.37 1.54
N ILE A 369 1.91 23.28 2.38
CA ILE A 369 2.02 23.36 3.83
C ILE A 369 2.84 22.18 4.37
N LEU A 370 2.58 20.95 3.94
CA LEU A 370 3.36 19.79 4.36
C LEU A 370 4.84 19.91 3.99
N LEU A 371 5.13 20.39 2.77
CA LEU A 371 6.50 20.66 2.33
C LEU A 371 7.16 21.75 3.17
N LEU A 372 6.43 22.81 3.53
CA LEU A 372 6.95 23.86 4.39
C LEU A 372 7.24 23.33 5.81
N ILE A 373 6.29 22.61 6.41
CA ILE A 373 6.43 22.02 7.75
C ILE A 373 7.61 21.05 7.76
N GLY A 374 7.71 20.16 6.76
CA GLY A 374 8.81 19.21 6.64
C GLY A 374 10.19 19.86 6.44
N ARG A 375 10.24 21.11 5.96
CA ARG A 375 11.47 21.87 5.76
C ARG A 375 11.93 22.62 7.00
N ILE A 376 11.02 23.00 7.90
CA ILE A 376 11.33 23.79 9.11
C ILE A 376 11.42 22.94 10.37
N GLN A 377 10.82 21.75 10.38
CA GLN A 377 10.84 20.89 11.55
C GLN A 377 12.16 20.11 11.63
N PRO A 378 12.86 20.15 12.79
CA PRO A 378 14.15 19.48 12.95
C PRO A 378 14.06 17.99 12.67
N THR A 379 15.15 17.43 12.18
CA THR A 379 15.28 15.98 12.01
C THR A 379 15.42 15.34 13.40
N ARG A 380 14.60 14.34 13.69
CA ARG A 380 14.60 13.61 14.97
C ARG A 380 15.21 12.24 14.84
N VAL A 381 14.99 11.59 13.71
CA VAL A 381 15.48 10.25 13.43
C VAL A 381 15.98 10.25 12.00
N LEU A 382 17.19 9.75 11.81
CA LEU A 382 17.78 9.50 10.50
C LEU A 382 18.02 7.99 10.39
N GLN A 383 17.28 7.33 9.52
CA GLN A 383 17.40 5.90 9.27
C GLN A 383 18.65 5.61 8.43
N GLY A 384 19.40 4.57 8.78
CA GLY A 384 20.65 4.21 8.12
C GLY A 384 20.43 3.84 6.66
N GLU A 385 19.33 3.18 6.35
CA GLU A 385 18.90 2.80 5.01
C GLU A 385 18.39 3.98 4.15
N ALA A 386 17.94 5.06 4.79
CA ALA A 386 17.60 6.31 4.11
C ALA A 386 18.84 7.20 3.83
N MET A 387 19.99 6.87 4.44
CA MET A 387 21.25 7.57 4.18
C MET A 387 21.85 7.13 2.84
N ARG A 388 22.49 8.07 2.16
CA ARG A 388 23.24 7.77 0.93
C ARG A 388 24.49 6.98 1.28
N ALA A 389 24.53 5.73 0.85
CA ALA A 389 25.70 4.89 0.97
C ALA A 389 26.74 5.13 -0.13
N ASP A 390 28.01 5.03 0.26
CA ASP A 390 29.17 4.93 -0.61
C ASP A 390 29.94 3.67 -0.20
N GLY A 391 29.71 2.57 -0.93
CA GLY A 391 30.18 1.22 -0.57
C GLY A 391 29.21 0.44 0.34
N GLY A 392 29.58 -0.81 0.63
CA GLY A 392 28.78 -1.73 1.44
C GLY A 392 27.70 -2.49 0.66
N SER A 393 26.87 -3.22 1.39
CA SER A 393 25.80 -4.05 0.85
C SER A 393 24.52 -3.92 1.67
N HIS A 394 23.37 -4.08 1.02
CA HIS A 394 22.09 -4.06 1.71
C HIS A 394 21.76 -5.46 2.22
N PHE A 395 21.51 -5.59 3.53
CA PHE A 395 21.24 -6.86 4.19
C PHE A 395 19.80 -6.90 4.69
N ASN A 396 19.08 -7.96 4.31
CA ASN A 396 17.73 -8.22 4.77
C ASN A 396 17.64 -9.65 5.31
N ASP A 397 17.42 -9.81 6.62
CA ASP A 397 17.25 -11.11 7.29
C ASP A 397 15.77 -11.50 7.46
N GLY A 398 14.86 -10.76 6.82
CA GLY A 398 13.41 -10.89 6.96
C GLY A 398 12.84 -10.22 8.22
N ARG A 399 13.69 -9.73 9.12
CA ARG A 399 13.28 -8.95 10.31
C ARG A 399 13.78 -7.52 10.27
N ARG A 400 14.94 -7.32 9.64
CA ARG A 400 15.63 -6.04 9.55
C ARG A 400 16.04 -5.80 8.11
N ASN A 401 16.08 -4.53 7.77
CA ASN A 401 16.53 -4.09 6.48
C ASN A 401 17.58 -2.99 6.68
N VAL A 402 18.85 -3.39 6.75
CA VAL A 402 19.94 -2.51 7.18
C VAL A 402 21.01 -2.41 6.12
N TRP A 403 21.68 -1.26 6.07
CA TRP A 403 22.86 -1.10 5.24
C TRP A 403 24.11 -1.61 6.00
N VAL A 404 24.77 -2.60 5.43
CA VAL A 404 26.01 -3.16 5.94
C VAL A 404 27.19 -2.42 5.32
N LEU A 405 27.92 -1.70 6.17
CA LEU A 405 29.18 -1.06 5.86
C LEU A 405 30.30 -2.10 5.85
N GLU A 406 30.91 -2.24 4.69
CA GLU A 406 32.09 -3.06 4.43
C GLU A 406 33.23 -2.13 4.00
N ASN A 407 34.45 -2.33 4.50
CA ASN A 407 35.69 -1.74 3.97
C ASN A 407 35.62 -0.26 3.54
N ASN A 408 35.84 0.67 4.48
CA ASN A 408 35.79 2.12 4.25
C ASN A 408 34.42 2.63 3.74
N ALA A 409 33.37 1.81 3.74
CA ALA A 409 32.03 2.27 3.39
C ALA A 409 31.56 3.39 4.32
N THR A 410 30.83 4.34 3.73
CA THR A 410 30.26 5.47 4.47
C THR A 410 28.78 5.63 4.17
N LEU A 411 28.02 6.05 5.18
CA LEU A 411 26.65 6.53 5.07
C LEU A 411 26.66 8.04 5.23
N ARG A 412 25.93 8.75 4.37
CA ARG A 412 25.79 10.20 4.39
C ARG A 412 24.33 10.59 4.45
N GLY A 413 23.96 11.41 5.42
CA GLY A 413 22.62 12.00 5.52
C GLY A 413 22.68 13.49 5.75
N GLU A 414 21.55 14.16 5.61
CA GLU A 414 21.37 15.55 6.01
C GLU A 414 20.41 15.61 7.20
N ILE A 415 20.71 16.46 8.17
CA ILE A 415 19.86 16.69 9.34
C ILE A 415 19.58 18.18 9.48
N LEU A 416 18.36 18.54 9.89
CA LEU A 416 18.05 19.91 10.29
C LEU A 416 18.19 20.05 11.81
N ALA A 417 19.27 20.70 12.26
CA ALA A 417 19.58 20.92 13.67
C ALA A 417 18.98 22.23 14.20
N ARG A 418 18.53 22.25 15.46
CA ARG A 418 18.04 23.46 16.16
C ARG A 418 19.16 24.35 16.73
N GLY A 419 20.41 23.91 16.63
CA GLY A 419 21.52 24.53 17.34
C GLY A 419 21.54 24.20 18.83
N GLY A 420 22.74 24.26 19.43
CA GLY A 420 22.97 24.01 20.85
C GLY A 420 23.37 22.57 21.18
N PRO A 421 23.36 22.20 22.48
CA PRO A 421 23.67 20.85 22.93
C PRO A 421 22.71 19.83 22.30
N THR A 422 23.30 18.82 21.67
CA THR A 422 22.61 17.76 20.93
C THR A 422 23.21 16.42 21.31
N GLU A 423 22.36 15.47 21.70
CA GLU A 423 22.73 14.07 21.89
C GLU A 423 22.37 13.30 20.63
N LEU A 424 23.36 12.64 20.03
CA LEU A 424 23.16 11.65 18.97
C LEU A 424 23.13 10.26 19.61
N THR A 425 22.05 9.52 19.42
CA THR A 425 21.95 8.13 19.83
C THR A 425 21.97 7.25 18.59
N ILE A 426 23.06 6.50 18.41
CA ILE A 426 23.29 5.66 17.24
C ILE A 426 22.97 4.21 17.63
N PHE A 427 22.09 3.60 16.85
CA PHE A 427 21.76 2.18 16.93
C PHE A 427 22.56 1.48 15.85
N ALA A 428 23.60 0.76 16.25
CA ALA A 428 24.54 0.13 15.33
C ALA A 428 25.01 -1.21 15.87
N GLY A 429 25.44 -2.08 14.96
CA GLY A 429 25.93 -3.40 15.32
C GLY A 429 26.93 -3.94 14.33
N GLY A 430 27.54 -5.07 14.66
CA GLY A 430 28.57 -5.70 13.85
C GLY A 430 28.53 -7.22 13.87
N LEU A 431 29.21 -7.80 12.89
CA LEU A 431 29.55 -9.21 12.82
C LEU A 431 31.05 -9.33 12.52
N SER A 432 31.79 -10.01 13.40
CA SER A 432 33.23 -10.27 13.22
C SER A 432 33.53 -11.73 13.48
N THR A 433 34.56 -12.32 12.86
CA THR A 433 34.89 -13.73 13.10
C THR A 433 35.63 -13.99 14.42
N ASP A 434 36.16 -12.95 15.04
CA ASP A 434 37.17 -13.00 16.10
C ASP A 434 36.90 -11.99 17.23
N GLU A 435 35.66 -11.53 17.36
CA GLU A 435 35.27 -10.47 18.31
C GLU A 435 35.99 -9.13 18.08
N ALA A 436 36.60 -8.91 16.90
CA ALA A 436 37.14 -7.59 16.56
C ALA A 436 36.06 -6.52 16.73
N LYS A 437 36.46 -5.41 17.33
CA LYS A 437 35.57 -4.31 17.66
C LYS A 437 35.75 -3.19 16.63
N PRO A 438 34.94 -3.16 15.56
CA PRO A 438 35.04 -2.12 14.54
C PRO A 438 34.79 -0.73 15.17
N VAL A 439 35.47 0.27 14.63
CA VAL A 439 35.30 1.66 15.05
C VAL A 439 34.56 2.44 13.97
N LEU A 440 33.41 3.02 14.34
CA LEU A 440 32.67 3.95 13.53
C LEU A 440 33.17 5.38 13.79
N GLY A 441 33.55 6.06 12.72
CA GLY A 441 33.82 7.50 12.74
C GLY A 441 32.58 8.28 12.35
N ILE A 442 32.27 9.30 13.14
CA ILE A 442 31.07 10.12 12.95
C ILE A 442 31.50 11.55 12.73
N ASP A 443 31.22 12.06 11.53
CA ASP A 443 31.51 13.40 11.11
C ASP A 443 30.23 14.22 10.98
N VAL A 444 30.30 15.49 11.38
CA VAL A 444 29.27 16.49 11.10
C VAL A 444 29.93 17.64 10.35
N ASP A 445 29.44 17.95 9.16
CA ASP A 445 30.03 18.94 8.24
C ASP A 445 31.54 18.71 8.02
N ASP A 446 31.92 17.48 7.71
CA ASP A 446 33.31 17.03 7.50
C ASP A 446 34.24 17.16 8.72
N ARG A 447 33.69 17.45 9.91
CA ARG A 447 34.41 17.44 11.17
C ARG A 447 34.07 16.21 12.01
N ARG A 448 35.08 15.41 12.33
CA ARG A 448 34.97 14.28 13.27
C ARG A 448 34.51 14.76 14.64
N ILE A 449 33.36 14.28 15.09
CA ILE A 449 32.80 14.59 16.41
C ILE A 449 32.95 13.43 17.40
N ALA A 450 33.02 12.19 16.91
CA ALA A 450 33.18 11.01 17.75
C ALA A 450 33.74 9.82 16.97
N GLU A 451 34.40 8.92 17.71
CA GLU A 451 34.76 7.59 17.28
C GLU A 451 34.14 6.61 18.27
N VAL A 452 33.38 5.64 17.75
CA VAL A 452 32.60 4.71 18.55
C VAL A 452 33.02 3.31 18.19
N GLU A 453 33.60 2.63 19.18
CA GLU A 453 33.85 1.20 19.11
C GLU A 453 32.51 0.46 19.30
N ILE A 454 32.05 -0.25 18.26
CA ILE A 454 30.77 -0.95 18.30
C ILE A 454 30.96 -2.43 18.61
N HIS A 455 29.97 -3.00 19.29
CA HIS A 455 29.89 -4.42 19.56
C HIS A 455 29.65 -5.21 18.27
N ALA A 456 30.42 -6.28 18.09
CA ALA A 456 30.25 -7.24 16.99
C ALA A 456 30.20 -8.66 17.55
N GLY A 457 29.24 -9.46 17.11
CA GLY A 457 29.16 -10.87 17.51
C GLY A 457 29.99 -11.77 16.61
N ALA A 458 30.41 -12.92 17.16
CA ALA A 458 31.17 -13.94 16.44
C ALA A 458 30.31 -14.69 15.41
N THR A 459 29.08 -15.03 15.80
CA THR A 459 28.15 -15.87 15.03
C THR A 459 26.89 -15.12 14.60
N ASP A 460 26.50 -14.11 15.37
CA ASP A 460 25.25 -13.37 15.21
C ASP A 460 25.50 -11.87 15.24
N TRP A 461 24.62 -11.10 14.60
CA TRP A 461 24.65 -9.65 14.67
C TRP A 461 24.32 -9.17 16.09
N VAL A 462 25.24 -8.43 16.71
CA VAL A 462 25.03 -7.81 18.03
C VAL A 462 24.79 -6.32 17.84
N GLU A 463 23.67 -5.84 18.35
CA GLU A 463 23.30 -4.42 18.31
C GLU A 463 23.67 -3.74 19.63
N GLY A 464 24.13 -2.49 19.54
CA GLY A 464 24.40 -1.62 20.67
C GLY A 464 23.83 -0.23 20.45
N VAL A 465 23.69 0.51 21.55
CA VAL A 465 23.20 1.88 21.58
C VAL A 465 24.32 2.80 22.04
N TYR A 466 24.73 3.73 21.20
CA TYR A 466 25.89 4.59 21.44
C TYR A 466 25.45 6.05 21.49
N LYS A 467 25.69 6.70 22.64
CA LYS A 467 25.29 8.09 22.88
C LYS A 467 26.48 9.04 22.76
N ILE A 468 26.31 10.10 21.97
CA ILE A 468 27.34 11.09 21.71
C ILE A 468 26.77 12.47 22.00
N SER A 469 27.37 13.15 22.97
CA SER A 469 27.05 14.55 23.24
C SER A 469 27.92 15.45 22.37
N THR A 470 27.29 16.31 21.59
CA THR A 470 27.96 17.32 20.77
C THR A 470 27.20 18.65 20.82
N ARG A 471 27.82 19.72 20.33
CA ARG A 471 27.13 21.00 20.14
C ARG A 471 27.00 21.22 18.63
N MET A 472 25.76 21.20 18.15
CA MET A 472 25.47 21.49 16.76
C MET A 472 25.15 22.96 16.60
N GLU A 473 25.48 23.52 15.44
CA GLU A 473 24.97 24.82 15.03
C GLU A 473 23.58 24.65 14.40
N GLU A 474 22.76 25.70 14.48
CA GLU A 474 21.45 25.70 13.84
C GLU A 474 21.59 25.61 12.32
N GLY A 475 20.63 24.95 11.67
CA GLY A 475 20.57 24.81 10.22
C GLY A 475 20.76 23.39 9.73
N ARG A 476 20.93 23.24 8.42
CA ARG A 476 21.17 21.94 7.80
C ARG A 476 22.62 21.55 7.96
N ARG A 477 22.84 20.32 8.38
CA ARG A 477 24.15 19.74 8.67
C ARG A 477 24.27 18.40 7.97
N GLY A 478 25.40 18.16 7.34
CA GLY A 478 25.72 16.85 6.77
C GLY A 478 26.24 15.94 7.88
N ILE A 479 25.65 14.76 8.04
CA ILE A 479 26.19 13.72 8.91
C ILE A 479 26.79 12.60 8.05
N ARG A 480 28.03 12.22 8.35
CA ARG A 480 28.70 11.08 7.71
C ARG A 480 29.10 10.09 8.79
N ILE A 481 28.75 8.83 8.59
CA ILE A 481 29.18 7.74 9.46
C ILE A 481 29.93 6.72 8.61
N GLY A 482 31.15 6.40 8.97
CA GLY A 482 32.02 5.52 8.20
C GLY A 482 32.79 4.56 9.08
N LEU A 483 33.11 3.40 8.53
CA LEU A 483 33.97 2.42 9.19
C LEU A 483 35.44 2.87 9.06
N LEU A 484 36.14 3.07 10.18
CA LEU A 484 37.53 3.57 10.19
C LEU A 484 38.56 2.45 10.04
N ASN A 485 38.30 1.30 10.67
CA ASN A 485 39.22 0.17 10.69
C ASN A 485 38.49 -1.08 10.20
N GLY A 486 38.48 -1.30 8.88
CA GLY A 486 37.85 -2.48 8.27
C GLY A 486 38.66 -3.77 8.41
N THR A 487 39.96 -3.67 8.70
CA THR A 487 40.87 -4.82 8.87
C THR A 487 42.02 -4.43 9.79
N THR A 488 41.84 -4.54 11.11
CA THR A 488 43.00 -4.71 11.98
C THR A 488 43.51 -6.13 11.76
N GLY A 489 44.77 -6.31 11.39
CA GLY A 489 45.37 -7.57 10.89
C GLY A 489 45.36 -8.79 11.83
N GLN A 490 44.43 -8.89 12.76
CA GLN A 490 44.18 -10.05 13.61
C GLN A 490 42.78 -10.69 13.42
N GLY A 491 41.93 -10.12 12.55
CA GLY A 491 40.54 -10.56 12.34
C GLY A 491 39.93 -10.27 10.97
N VAL A 492 38.97 -11.11 10.54
CA VAL A 492 38.12 -10.81 9.38
C VAL A 492 36.80 -10.21 9.89
N PHE A 493 36.77 -8.88 9.95
CA PHE A 493 35.54 -8.15 10.15
C PHE A 493 34.61 -8.38 8.94
N ARG A 494 33.37 -8.86 9.18
CA ARG A 494 32.44 -9.17 8.09
C ARG A 494 31.59 -7.98 7.69
N GLY A 495 31.23 -7.12 8.65
CA GLY A 495 30.47 -5.91 8.36
C GLY A 495 29.87 -5.28 9.62
N SER A 496 29.59 -3.98 9.53
CA SER A 496 28.83 -3.22 10.53
C SER A 496 27.55 -2.71 9.90
N PHE A 497 26.48 -2.59 10.66
CA PHE A 497 25.29 -1.89 10.18
C PHE A 497 24.95 -0.71 11.07
N ILE A 498 24.24 0.24 10.48
CA ILE A 498 23.60 1.34 11.19
C ILE A 498 22.10 1.17 10.95
N ASP A 499 21.35 0.98 12.04
CA ASP A 499 19.88 0.94 12.00
C ASP A 499 19.36 2.38 11.91
N ARG A 500 19.61 3.19 12.95
CA ARG A 500 19.18 4.59 12.97
C ARG A 500 20.04 5.48 13.85
N VAL A 501 19.91 6.78 13.61
CA VAL A 501 20.49 7.86 14.41
C VAL A 501 19.35 8.72 14.95
N GLU A 502 19.12 8.66 16.26
CA GLU A 502 18.19 9.55 16.95
C GLU A 502 18.90 10.84 17.37
N ILE A 503 18.25 11.98 17.16
CA ILE A 503 18.81 13.32 17.34
C ILE A 503 17.96 14.04 18.37
N CYS A 504 18.52 14.15 19.57
CA CYS A 504 17.86 14.75 20.71
C CYS A 504 18.50 16.10 21.04
N GLY A 505 17.79 17.20 20.78
CA GLY A 505 18.16 18.51 21.32
C GLY A 505 17.92 18.57 22.84
N HIS A 506 18.50 19.56 23.51
CA HIS A 506 18.47 19.76 24.97
C HIS A 506 17.07 19.62 25.66
N LYS A 507 15.96 19.74 24.93
CA LYS A 507 14.59 19.62 25.46
C LYS A 507 14.00 18.20 25.42
N CYS A 508 14.68 17.20 24.85
CA CYS A 508 14.15 15.83 24.74
C CYS A 508 14.49 14.94 25.96
N ALA A 509 15.33 15.41 26.88
CA ALA A 509 15.89 14.59 27.98
C ALA A 509 15.00 14.48 29.23
N ASN A 510 13.73 14.88 29.17
CA ASN A 510 12.79 14.86 30.31
C ASN A 510 11.59 13.97 30.06
#